data_AF-A0A839LG96-F1
#
_entry.id   AF-A0A839LG96-F1
#
_cell.length_a   1.000
_cell.length_b   1.000
_cell.length_c   1.000
_cell.angle_alpha   90.00
_cell.angle_beta   90.00
_cell.angle_gamma   90.00
#
_symmetry.space_group_name_H-M   'P 1'
#
loop_
_entity.id
_entity.type
_entity.pdbx_description
1 polymer ?
#
loop_
_entity_poly.entity_id
_entity_poly.type
_entity_poly.pdbx_seq_one_letter_code
_entity_poly.pdbx_strand_id
1 'polypeptide(L)'
;MSTQLFQQGRRRSRQRGIALIEAMIGVLIFAFGVLGLIGLQAAMTRAQTNAKFRADAANLASDLVSLIQTDSLANMKQYDSKSACAAYARCKEWQTKVKSVLPAANNPEVKVDTGLSKVDITIQWQQGADTNQYQTVLVWQP
;
A
#
# COMPACT_ATOMS: atom_id res chain seq x y z
N MET A 1 -58.30 -28.61 58.74
CA MET A 1 -57.78 -28.81 57.37
C MET A 1 -56.61 -27.88 57.19
N SER A 2 -55.41 -28.44 57.30
CA SER A 2 -54.16 -27.72 57.49
C SER A 2 -53.42 -27.59 56.17
N THR A 3 -53.38 -26.40 55.60
CA THR A 3 -52.61 -26.12 54.38
C THR A 3 -51.20 -25.72 54.79
N GLN A 4 -50.27 -26.66 54.70
CA GLN A 4 -48.86 -26.42 55.00
C GLN A 4 -48.26 -25.47 53.96
N LEU A 5 -47.89 -24.28 54.41
CA LEU A 5 -47.06 -23.34 53.66
C LEU A 5 -45.67 -23.99 53.47
N PHE A 6 -45.39 -24.45 52.26
CA PHE A 6 -44.05 -24.80 51.82
C PHE A 6 -43.16 -23.55 51.87
N GLN A 7 -42.56 -23.31 53.02
CA GLN A 7 -41.56 -22.28 53.22
C GLN A 7 -40.24 -22.77 52.60
N GLN A 8 -40.13 -22.65 51.28
CA GLN A 8 -38.89 -22.90 50.56
C GLN A 8 -37.84 -21.90 51.04
N GLY A 9 -36.96 -22.37 51.94
CA GLY A 9 -35.78 -21.64 52.38
C GLY A 9 -34.90 -21.33 51.17
N ARG A 10 -34.96 -20.08 50.70
CA ARG A 10 -34.12 -19.55 49.64
C ARG A 10 -32.67 -19.57 50.17
N ARG A 11 -31.91 -20.62 49.87
CA ARG A 11 -30.47 -20.70 50.15
C ARG A 11 -29.80 -19.52 49.46
N ARG A 12 -29.55 -18.43 50.18
CA ARG A 12 -28.68 -17.34 49.73
C ARG A 12 -27.28 -17.94 49.59
N SER A 13 -26.88 -18.22 48.35
CA SER A 13 -25.49 -18.56 48.06
C SER A 13 -24.62 -17.40 48.53
N ARG A 14 -23.73 -17.64 49.49
CA ARG A 14 -22.68 -16.69 49.86
C ARG A 14 -21.82 -16.45 48.62
N GLN A 15 -22.05 -15.34 47.94
CA GLN A 15 -21.25 -14.84 46.85
C GLN A 15 -19.88 -14.45 47.44
N ARG A 16 -18.97 -15.42 47.50
CA ARG A 16 -17.57 -15.22 47.94
C ARG A 16 -16.86 -14.40 46.87
N GLY A 17 -15.99 -13.47 47.28
CA GLY A 17 -15.39 -12.37 46.50
C GLY A 17 -14.51 -12.72 45.29
N ILE A 18 -14.84 -13.76 44.53
CA ILE A 18 -14.17 -14.20 43.31
C ILE A 18 -14.59 -13.33 42.10
N ALA A 19 -15.75 -12.67 42.14
CA ALA A 19 -16.26 -11.84 41.04
C ALA A 19 -15.32 -10.69 40.63
N LEU A 20 -14.58 -10.11 41.58
CA LEU A 20 -13.58 -9.08 41.30
C LEU A 20 -12.39 -9.66 40.52
N ILE A 21 -11.92 -10.84 40.91
CA ILE A 21 -10.81 -11.53 40.24
C ILE A 21 -11.22 -11.97 38.84
N GLU A 22 -12.45 -12.47 38.69
CA GLU A 22 -13.03 -12.84 37.40
C GLU A 22 -13.12 -11.65 36.44
N ALA A 23 -13.57 -10.49 36.93
CA ALA A 23 -13.60 -9.25 36.14
C ALA A 23 -12.19 -8.78 35.75
N MET A 24 -11.21 -8.85 36.67
CA MET A 24 -9.82 -8.45 36.37
C MET A 24 -9.17 -9.36 35.33
N ILE A 25 -9.38 -10.68 35.42
CA ILE A 25 -8.90 -11.63 34.42
C ILE A 25 -9.59 -11.37 33.06
N GLY A 26 -10.90 -11.09 33.07
CA GLY A 26 -11.64 -10.73 31.86
C GLY A 26 -11.08 -9.48 31.18
N VAL A 27 -10.83 -8.40 31.95
CA VAL A 27 -10.22 -7.17 31.44
C VAL A 27 -8.79 -7.41 30.94
N LEU A 28 -8.01 -8.25 31.62
CA LEU A 28 -6.64 -8.59 31.21
C LEU A 28 -6.60 -9.33 29.86
N ILE A 29 -7.44 -10.36 29.70
CA ILE A 29 -7.54 -11.10 28.44
C ILE A 29 -8.03 -10.19 27.32
N PHE A 30 -9.04 -9.35 27.61
CA PHE A 30 -9.55 -8.38 26.65
C PHE A 30 -8.48 -7.38 26.21
N ALA A 31 -7.67 -6.87 27.15
CA ALA A 31 -6.57 -5.96 26.84
C ALA A 31 -5.54 -6.59 25.88
N PHE A 32 -5.17 -7.86 26.09
CA PHE A 32 -4.30 -8.57 25.14
C PHE A 32 -4.94 -8.74 23.76
N GLY A 33 -6.25 -9.01 23.70
CA GLY A 33 -7.01 -9.07 22.45
C GLY A 33 -6.94 -7.75 21.66
N VAL A 34 -7.13 -6.61 22.35
CA VAL A 34 -7.06 -5.28 21.72
C VAL A 34 -5.63 -4.97 21.23
N LEU A 35 -4.60 -5.31 22.00
CA LEU A 35 -3.20 -5.13 21.57
C LEU A 35 -2.89 -5.94 20.30
N GLY A 36 -3.39 -7.19 20.22
CA GLY A 36 -3.28 -8.02 19.02
C GLY A 36 -3.95 -7.38 17.80
N LEU A 37 -5.15 -6.82 17.98
CA LEU A 37 -5.88 -6.14 16.92
C LEU A 37 -5.15 -4.88 16.42
N ILE A 38 -4.61 -4.07 17.32
CA ILE A 38 -3.84 -2.87 16.96
C ILE A 38 -2.57 -3.26 16.17
N GLY A 39 -1.89 -4.34 16.58
CA GLY A 39 -0.75 -4.87 15.85
C GLY A 39 -1.09 -5.28 14.42
N LEU A 40 -2.21 -5.97 14.23
CA LEU A 40 -2.72 -6.34 12.90
C LEU A 40 -3.09 -5.09 12.09
N GLN A 41 -3.76 -4.12 12.70
CA GLN A 41 -4.14 -2.88 12.03
C GLN A 41 -2.90 -2.11 11.54
N ALA A 42 -1.86 -2.01 12.37
CA ALA A 42 -0.60 -1.37 11.98
C ALA A 42 0.09 -2.11 10.82
N ALA A 43 0.11 -3.44 10.83
CA ALA A 43 0.64 -4.24 9.73
C ALA A 43 -0.16 -4.03 8.43
N MET A 44 -1.49 -4.01 8.53
CA MET A 44 -2.38 -3.78 7.39
C MET A 44 -2.17 -2.39 6.78
N THR A 45 -2.08 -1.34 7.59
CA THR A 45 -1.84 0.03 7.09
C THR A 45 -0.53 0.13 6.32
N ARG A 46 0.55 -0.52 6.81
CA ARG A 46 1.83 -0.60 6.08
C ARG A 46 1.68 -1.33 4.75
N ALA A 47 1.05 -2.50 4.75
CA ALA A 47 0.80 -3.26 3.52
C ALA A 47 -0.03 -2.48 2.49
N GLN A 48 -1.07 -1.77 2.94
CA GLN A 48 -1.89 -0.90 2.09
C GLN A 48 -1.08 0.24 1.48
N THR A 49 -0.19 0.86 2.26
CA THR A 49 0.67 1.95 1.78
C THR A 49 1.63 1.45 0.70
N ASN A 50 2.24 0.28 0.92
CA ASN A 50 3.14 -0.34 -0.05
C ASN A 50 2.39 -0.71 -1.34
N ALA A 51 1.20 -1.32 -1.23
CA ALA A 51 0.36 -1.63 -2.38
C ALA A 51 -0.04 -0.37 -3.15
N LYS A 52 -0.36 0.72 -2.44
CA LYS A 52 -0.70 2.01 -3.04
C LYS A 52 0.46 2.56 -3.88
N PHE A 53 1.68 2.60 -3.38
CA PHE A 53 2.81 3.10 -4.18
C PHE A 53 3.12 2.22 -5.38
N ARG A 54 2.95 0.90 -5.27
CA ARG A 54 3.08 -0.02 -6.43
C ARG A 54 2.01 0.27 -7.49
N ALA A 55 0.77 0.52 -7.07
CA ALA A 55 -0.31 0.91 -7.98
C ALA A 55 -0.05 2.28 -8.62
N ASP A 56 0.39 3.27 -7.83
CA ASP A 56 0.74 4.60 -8.32
C ASP A 56 1.90 4.52 -9.34
N ALA A 57 2.92 3.69 -9.10
CA ALA A 57 4.02 3.44 -10.05
C ALA A 57 3.53 2.81 -11.37
N ALA A 58 2.61 1.83 -11.31
CA ALA A 58 2.01 1.22 -12.49
C ALA A 58 1.17 2.22 -13.29
N ASN A 59 0.41 3.08 -12.60
CA ASN A 59 -0.36 4.15 -13.23
C ASN A 59 0.57 5.17 -13.90
N LEU A 60 1.64 5.60 -13.22
CA LEU A 60 2.65 6.52 -13.79
C LEU A 60 3.34 5.93 -15.03
N ALA A 61 3.63 4.64 -15.03
CA ALA A 61 4.17 3.98 -16.22
C ALA A 61 3.15 4.00 -17.37
N SER A 62 1.88 3.67 -17.08
CA SER A 62 0.78 3.70 -18.07
C SER A 62 0.51 5.11 -18.62
N ASP A 63 0.63 6.13 -17.78
CA ASP A 63 0.56 7.54 -18.18
C ASP A 63 1.68 7.87 -19.18
N LEU A 64 2.91 7.41 -18.94
CA LEU A 64 4.02 7.62 -19.88
C LEU A 64 3.76 6.95 -21.22
N VAL A 65 3.24 5.73 -21.22
CA VAL A 65 2.85 5.04 -22.46
C VAL A 65 1.86 5.89 -23.24
N SER A 66 0.81 6.36 -22.56
CA SER A 66 -0.23 7.19 -23.17
C SER A 66 0.32 8.52 -23.69
N LEU A 67 1.30 9.11 -23.00
CA LEU A 67 2.01 10.30 -23.46
C LEU A 67 2.79 10.03 -24.75
N ILE A 68 3.51 8.91 -24.84
CA ILE A 68 4.26 8.54 -26.05
C ILE A 68 3.29 8.31 -27.23
N GLN A 69 2.16 7.63 -26.97
CA GLN A 69 1.11 7.36 -27.97
C GLN A 69 0.50 8.63 -28.56
N THR A 70 0.19 9.59 -27.69
CA THR A 70 -0.50 10.84 -28.08
C THR A 70 0.44 11.87 -28.69
N ASP A 71 1.75 11.71 -28.52
CA ASP A 71 2.74 12.62 -29.07
C ASP A 71 3.11 12.29 -30.52
N SER A 72 3.69 11.11 -30.74
CA SER A 72 3.99 10.48 -32.04
C SER A 72 5.10 9.45 -31.82
N LEU A 73 5.02 8.29 -32.48
CA LEU A 73 6.07 7.28 -32.45
C LEU A 73 7.43 7.81 -32.98
N ALA A 74 7.42 8.84 -33.82
CA ALA A 74 8.65 9.48 -34.30
C ALA A 74 9.43 10.18 -33.18
N ASN A 75 8.74 10.66 -32.15
CA ASN A 75 9.33 11.36 -31.01
C ASN A 75 9.72 10.40 -29.88
N MET A 76 9.58 9.09 -30.06
CA MET A 76 9.85 8.10 -29.00
C MET A 76 11.25 8.25 -28.40
N LYS A 77 12.27 8.59 -29.20
CA LYS A 77 13.64 8.86 -28.71
C LYS A 77 13.73 9.99 -27.68
N GLN A 78 12.82 10.96 -27.74
CA GLN A 78 12.80 12.11 -26.84
C GLN A 78 12.43 11.72 -25.39
N TYR A 79 11.86 10.53 -25.22
CA TYR A 79 11.51 9.98 -23.91
C TYR A 79 12.65 9.19 -23.26
N ASP A 80 13.80 9.02 -23.93
CA ASP A 80 14.96 8.38 -23.31
C ASP A 80 15.49 9.22 -22.14
N SER A 81 15.48 8.61 -20.95
CA SER A 81 15.80 9.28 -19.69
C SER A 81 17.24 9.76 -19.57
N LYS A 82 18.18 9.17 -20.33
CA LYS A 82 19.62 9.50 -20.24
C LYS A 82 20.05 10.56 -21.25
N SER A 83 19.38 10.63 -22.39
CA SER A 83 19.86 11.41 -23.53
C SER A 83 18.97 12.60 -23.91
N ALA A 84 17.64 12.51 -23.76
CA ALA A 84 16.72 13.49 -24.35
C ALA A 84 15.63 14.01 -23.41
N CYS A 85 15.24 13.21 -22.41
CA CYS A 85 14.09 13.52 -21.55
C CYS A 85 14.19 14.88 -20.82
N ALA A 86 15.40 15.31 -20.45
CA ALA A 86 15.62 16.58 -19.77
C ALA A 86 15.29 17.81 -20.63
N ALA A 87 15.46 17.71 -21.95
CA ALA A 87 15.15 18.77 -22.92
C ALA A 87 13.71 18.68 -23.44
N TYR A 88 13.04 17.54 -23.25
CA TYR A 88 11.68 17.32 -23.74
C TYR A 88 10.64 17.58 -22.65
N ALA A 89 9.85 18.65 -22.81
CA ALA A 89 8.92 19.14 -21.78
C ALA A 89 8.00 18.03 -21.24
N ARG A 90 7.39 17.24 -22.12
CA ARG A 90 6.45 16.15 -21.73
C ARG A 90 7.13 15.07 -20.88
N CYS A 91 8.37 14.70 -21.23
CA CYS A 91 9.12 13.68 -20.48
C CYS A 91 9.61 14.24 -19.14
N LYS A 92 10.12 15.48 -19.14
CA LYS A 92 10.53 16.18 -17.91
C LYS A 92 9.37 16.33 -16.93
N GLU A 93 8.19 16.74 -17.38
CA GLU A 93 6.98 16.84 -16.56
C GLU A 93 6.59 15.50 -15.96
N TRP A 94 6.64 14.42 -16.75
CA TRP A 94 6.41 13.07 -16.24
C TRP A 94 7.43 12.70 -15.14
N GLN A 95 8.72 12.95 -15.34
CA GLN A 95 9.73 12.69 -14.30
C GLN A 95 9.48 13.50 -13.03
N THR A 96 9.04 14.76 -13.15
CA THR A 96 8.63 15.60 -12.02
C THR A 96 7.42 15.01 -11.31
N LYS A 97 6.43 14.49 -12.05
CA LYS A 97 5.26 13.80 -11.49
C LYS A 97 5.63 12.53 -10.73
N VAL A 98 6.56 11.73 -11.26
CA VAL A 98 7.06 10.53 -10.56
C VAL A 98 7.70 10.91 -9.21
N LYS A 99 8.50 11.98 -9.20
CA LYS A 99 9.17 12.51 -7.99
C LYS A 99 8.19 13.08 -6.96
N SER A 100 7.05 13.59 -7.39
CA SER A 100 6.04 14.15 -6.47
C SER A 100 5.10 13.09 -5.90
N VAL A 101 4.87 12.00 -6.61
CA VAL A 101 3.93 10.93 -6.21
C VAL A 101 4.63 9.86 -5.37
N LEU A 102 5.87 9.49 -5.71
CA LEU A 102 6.60 8.39 -5.06
C LEU A 102 7.71 8.91 -4.14
N PRO A 103 7.86 8.34 -2.93
CA PRO A 103 8.87 8.77 -1.97
C PRO A 103 10.29 8.44 -2.46
N ALA A 104 11.19 9.43 -2.44
CA ALA A 104 12.60 9.28 -2.83
C ALA A 104 12.81 8.66 -4.22
N ALA A 105 11.91 8.91 -5.18
CA ALA A 105 12.01 8.43 -6.55
C ALA A 105 12.98 9.29 -7.38
N ASN A 106 14.28 9.19 -7.08
CA ASN A 106 15.29 10.14 -7.58
C ASN A 106 15.52 10.06 -9.10
N ASN A 107 15.44 8.85 -9.67
CA ASN A 107 15.83 8.58 -11.06
C ASN A 107 14.90 7.54 -11.72
N PRO A 108 13.69 7.92 -12.16
CA PRO A 108 12.92 7.07 -13.07
C PRO A 108 13.69 6.90 -14.40
N GLU A 109 13.94 5.66 -14.79
CA GLU A 109 14.68 5.31 -16.00
C GLU A 109 13.70 4.88 -17.09
N VAL A 110 13.87 5.47 -18.28
CA VAL A 110 13.16 5.12 -19.51
C VAL A 110 14.24 4.86 -20.54
N LYS A 111 14.31 3.64 -21.06
CA LYS A 111 15.22 3.25 -22.15
C LYS A 111 14.41 3.05 -23.42
N VAL A 112 14.84 3.70 -24.48
CA VAL A 112 14.16 3.64 -25.77
C VAL A 112 15.03 2.92 -26.77
N ASP A 113 14.52 1.85 -27.36
CA ASP A 113 15.10 1.13 -28.47
C ASP A 113 14.25 1.36 -29.73
N THR A 114 14.75 2.20 -30.64
CA THR A 114 14.05 2.49 -31.90
C THR A 114 14.25 1.46 -32.99
N GLY A 115 15.20 0.53 -32.85
CA GLY A 115 15.35 -0.57 -33.80
C GLY A 115 14.26 -1.62 -33.62
N LEU A 116 13.85 -1.83 -32.38
CA LEU A 116 12.80 -2.78 -31.98
C LEU A 116 11.47 -2.11 -31.61
N SER A 117 11.36 -0.78 -31.79
CA SER A 117 10.23 0.03 -31.34
C SER A 117 9.80 -0.29 -29.90
N LYS A 118 10.78 -0.47 -29.02
CA LYS A 118 10.61 -0.93 -27.64
C LYS A 118 10.94 0.20 -26.65
N VAL A 119 10.15 0.30 -25.58
CA VAL A 119 10.38 1.21 -24.45
C VAL A 119 10.37 0.41 -23.15
N ASP A 120 11.50 0.42 -22.46
CA ASP A 120 11.66 -0.18 -21.14
C ASP A 120 11.52 0.92 -20.07
N ILE A 121 10.51 0.85 -19.22
CA ILE A 121 10.23 1.82 -18.15
C ILE A 121 10.58 1.17 -16.82
N THR A 122 11.43 1.82 -16.03
CA THR A 122 11.85 1.39 -14.70
C THR A 122 11.65 2.54 -13.70
N ILE A 123 10.79 2.32 -12.72
CA ILE A 123 10.50 3.28 -11.64
C ILE A 123 10.99 2.68 -10.33
N GLN A 124 11.80 3.43 -9.58
CA GLN A 124 12.35 3.03 -8.29
C GLN A 124 11.99 4.06 -7.23
N TRP A 125 11.64 3.60 -6.03
CA TRP A 125 11.32 4.46 -4.88
C TRP A 125 11.76 3.80 -3.57
N GLN A 126 11.90 4.60 -2.51
CA GLN A 126 12.31 4.09 -1.19
C GLN A 126 11.21 4.29 -0.15
N GLN A 127 10.99 3.28 0.69
CA GLN A 127 10.12 3.34 1.85
C GLN A 127 10.95 3.03 3.10
N GLY A 128 11.47 4.06 3.75
CA GLY A 128 12.42 3.87 4.85
C GLY A 128 13.73 3.25 4.32
N ALA A 129 14.07 2.05 4.81
CA ALA A 129 15.24 1.31 4.35
C ALA A 129 14.97 0.45 3.09
N ASP A 130 13.70 0.20 2.77
CA ASP A 130 13.33 -0.71 1.68
C ASP A 130 13.35 0.01 0.33
N THR A 131 14.13 -0.52 -0.61
CA THR A 131 14.12 -0.05 -2.01
C THR A 131 13.16 -0.90 -2.82
N ASN A 132 12.18 -0.25 -3.46
CA ASN A 132 11.15 -0.88 -4.27
C ASN A 132 11.31 -0.49 -5.74
N GLN A 133 10.89 -1.38 -6.63
CA GLN A 133 11.00 -1.19 -8.07
C GLN A 133 9.76 -1.71 -8.80
N TYR A 134 9.38 -0.99 -9.86
CA TYR A 134 8.39 -1.36 -10.84
C TYR A 134 9.00 -1.27 -12.24
N GLN A 135 8.82 -2.31 -13.05
CA GLN A 135 9.32 -2.35 -14.42
C GLN A 135 8.20 -2.79 -15.37
N THR A 136 8.15 -2.15 -16.54
CA THR A 136 7.29 -2.57 -17.64
C THR A 136 8.00 -2.35 -18.96
N VAL A 137 7.73 -3.22 -19.92
CA VAL A 137 8.32 -3.19 -21.26
C VAL A 137 7.18 -3.13 -22.26
N LEU A 138 7.26 -2.17 -23.17
CA LEU A 138 6.29 -2.03 -24.25
C LEU A 138 7.00 -2.16 -25.58
N VAL A 139 6.41 -2.94 -26.47
CA VAL A 139 6.87 -3.11 -27.84
C VAL A 139 5.75 -2.63 -28.75
N TRP A 140 6.06 -1.63 -29.58
CA TRP A 140 5.16 -1.14 -30.60
C TRP A 140 5.26 -2.04 -31.83
N GLN A 141 4.15 -2.70 -32.16
CA GLN A 141 4.00 -3.40 -33.43
C GLN A 141 3.54 -2.39 -34.49
N PRO A 142 4.15 -2.40 -35.69
CA PRO A 142 3.78 -1.50 -36.79
C PRO A 142 2.38 -1.74 -37.35
#